data_AF-A0A1H8WRT3-F1
#
_entry.id   AF-A0A1H8WRT3-F1
#
_cell.length_a   1.000
_cell.length_b   1.000
_cell.length_c   1.000
_cell.angle_alpha   90.00
_cell.angle_beta   90.00
_cell.angle_gamma   90.00
#
_symmetry.space_group_name_H-M   'P 1'
#
loop_
_entity.id
_entity.type
_entity.pdbx_description
1 polymer ?
#
loop_
_entity_poly.entity_id
_entity_poly.type
_entity_poly.pdbx_seq_one_letter_code
_entity_poly.pdbx_strand_id
1 'polypeptide(L)'
;MDYALKYRLFPDSQQREQLDWVRDTVRQLYNHSLHRYNRIPETEGTVKQRVTQVRDEIPDLKDWWTDLTNIYSTVLQQAVEQIATNGC
;
A
#
# COMPACT_ATOMS: atom_id res chain seq x y z
N MET A 1 3.05 5.94 -28.13
CA MET A 1 2.97 5.13 -26.89
C MET A 1 1.52 4.73 -26.73
N ASP A 2 1.20 3.48 -27.05
CA ASP A 2 -0.11 2.92 -26.68
C ASP A 2 -0.06 2.60 -25.20
N TYR A 3 -0.54 3.53 -24.37
CA TYR A 3 -0.80 3.24 -22.96
C TYR A 3 -2.00 2.29 -22.90
N ALA A 4 -1.72 0.99 -22.98
CA ALA A 4 -2.70 -0.03 -22.70
C ALA A 4 -3.01 0.01 -21.19
N LEU A 5 -4.14 0.62 -20.83
CA LEU A 5 -4.62 0.60 -19.45
C LEU A 5 -4.87 -0.86 -19.05
N LYS A 6 -4.31 -1.27 -17.89
CA LYS A 6 -4.51 -2.62 -17.33
C LYS A 6 -5.99 -2.94 -17.12
N TYR A 7 -6.81 -1.93 -16.85
CA TYR A 7 -8.26 -2.03 -16.66
C TYR A 7 -9.00 -1.09 -17.60
N ARG A 8 -10.21 -1.51 -17.99
CA ARG A 8 -11.13 -0.68 -18.77
C ARG A 8 -11.78 0.38 -17.87
N LEU A 9 -12.23 1.49 -18.47
CA LEU A 9 -13.03 2.49 -17.76
C LEU A 9 -14.31 1.88 -17.17
N PHE A 10 -14.93 0.96 -17.90
CA PHE A 10 -16.06 0.14 -17.45
C PHE A 10 -15.60 -1.33 -17.37
N PRO A 11 -15.10 -1.77 -16.21
CA PRO A 11 -14.61 -3.13 -16.06
C PRO A 11 -15.74 -4.15 -16.20
N ASP A 12 -15.43 -5.31 -16.79
CA ASP A 12 -16.32 -6.46 -16.69
C ASP A 12 -16.36 -7.01 -15.23
N SER A 13 -17.12 -8.07 -14.99
CA SER A 13 -17.25 -8.64 -13.64
C SER A 13 -15.92 -9.16 -13.09
N GLN A 14 -15.08 -9.77 -13.93
CA GLN A 14 -13.78 -10.30 -13.52
C GLN A 14 -12.81 -9.16 -13.16
N GLN A 15 -12.78 -8.12 -13.99
CA GLN A 15 -11.97 -6.94 -13.71
C GLN A 15 -12.43 -6.21 -12.44
N ARG A 16 -13.74 -6.18 -12.15
CA ARG A 16 -14.27 -5.62 -10.89
C ARG A 16 -13.82 -6.42 -9.67
N GLU A 17 -13.97 -7.73 -9.73
CA GLU A 17 -13.54 -8.61 -8.64
C GLU A 17 -12.03 -8.45 -8.36
N GLN A 18 -11.21 -8.36 -9.41
CA GLN A 18 -9.77 -8.09 -9.26
C GLN A 18 -9.51 -6.72 -8.61
N LEU A 19 -10.23 -5.67 -9.01
CA LEU A 19 -10.09 -4.34 -8.42
C LEU A 19 -10.52 -4.32 -6.94
N ASP A 20 -11.60 -5.00 -6.59
CA ASP A 20 -12.07 -5.13 -5.21
C ASP A 20 -11.06 -5.91 -4.35
N TRP A 21 -10.48 -6.98 -4.91
CA TRP A 21 -9.39 -7.71 -4.26
C TRP A 21 -8.17 -6.81 -4.02
N VAL A 22 -7.68 -6.09 -5.05
CA VAL A 22 -6.57 -5.14 -4.89
C VAL A 22 -6.89 -4.10 -3.82
N ARG A 23 -8.10 -3.54 -3.85
CA ARG A 23 -8.54 -2.54 -2.86
C ARG A 23 -8.55 -3.11 -1.45
N ASP A 24 -8.97 -4.36 -1.26
CA ASP A 24 -8.97 -5.02 0.04
C ASP A 24 -7.55 -5.29 0.54
N THR A 25 -6.70 -5.88 -0.29
CA THR A 25 -5.28 -6.13 0.05
C THR A 25 -4.55 -4.83 0.40
N VAL A 26 -4.73 -3.76 -0.37
CA VAL A 26 -4.12 -2.45 -0.08
C VAL A 26 -4.66 -1.85 1.22
N ARG A 27 -5.95 -2.02 1.53
CA ARG A 27 -6.54 -1.58 2.80
C ARG A 27 -5.96 -2.33 3.99
N GLN A 28 -5.75 -3.64 3.86
CA GLN A 28 -5.12 -4.43 4.90
C GLN A 28 -3.66 -3.99 5.10
N LEU A 29 -2.90 -3.75 4.02
CA LEU A 29 -1.53 -3.23 4.12
C LEU A 29 -1.51 -1.87 4.83
N TYR A 30 -2.40 -0.94 4.45
CA TYR A 30 -2.51 0.36 5.12
C TYR A 30 -2.72 0.21 6.62
N ASN A 31 -3.66 -0.64 7.04
CA ASN A 31 -3.95 -0.88 8.45
C ASN A 31 -2.76 -1.48 9.19
N HIS A 32 -2.06 -2.44 8.57
CA HIS A 32 -0.83 -3.02 9.11
C HIS A 32 0.25 -1.93 9.29
N SER A 33 0.49 -1.13 8.26
CA SER A 33 1.50 -0.06 8.29
C SER A 33 1.14 1.04 9.29
N LEU A 34 -0.13 1.44 9.40
CA LEU A 34 -0.58 2.40 10.42
C LEU A 34 -0.34 1.85 11.83
N HIS A 35 -0.61 0.56 12.02
CA HIS A 35 -0.37 -0.12 13.27
C HIS A 35 1.12 -0.21 13.64
N ARG A 36 2.01 -0.38 12.65
CA ARG A 36 3.47 -0.32 12.83
C ARG A 36 3.92 1.11 13.14
N TYR A 37 3.48 2.08 12.36
CA TYR A 37 3.78 3.50 12.53
C TYR A 37 3.46 4.01 13.94
N ASN A 38 2.27 3.65 14.46
CA ASN A 38 1.83 4.05 15.81
C ASN A 38 2.68 3.46 16.95
N ARG A 39 3.56 2.49 16.68
CA ARG A 39 4.52 1.95 17.65
C ARG A 39 5.90 2.57 17.58
N ILE A 40 6.21 3.29 16.51
CA ILE A 40 7.48 4.00 16.39
C ILE A 40 7.37 5.25 17.27
N PRO A 41 8.27 5.48 18.25
CA PRO A 41 8.25 6.70 19.06
C PRO A 41 8.38 7.98 18.21
N GLU A 42 7.76 9.07 18.65
CA GLU A 42 7.90 10.37 17.97
C GLU A 42 9.34 10.88 17.95
N THR A 43 10.18 10.44 18.89
CA THR A 43 11.60 10.78 18.98
C THR A 43 12.46 10.16 17.87
N GLU A 44 11.97 9.11 17.18
CA GLU A 44 12.69 8.43 16.10
C GLU A 44 12.74 9.23 14.79
N GLY A 45 12.07 10.38 14.74
CA GLY A 45 12.19 11.34 13.64
C GLY A 45 10.86 11.99 13.26
N THR A 46 10.92 12.78 12.19
CA THR A 46 9.73 13.41 11.62
C THR A 46 8.69 12.38 11.16
N VAL A 47 7.43 12.80 11.04
CA VAL A 47 6.34 11.97 10.48
C VAL A 47 6.77 11.28 9.19
N LYS A 48 7.40 12.03 8.26
CA LYS A 48 7.87 11.50 6.98
C LYS A 48 8.95 10.43 7.13
N GLN A 49 9.91 10.62 8.03
CA GLN A 49 10.95 9.64 8.29
C GLN A 49 10.36 8.35 8.88
N ARG A 50 9.47 8.46 9.87
CA ARG A 50 8.82 7.29 10.49
C ARG A 50 7.93 6.53 9.51
N VAL A 51 7.19 7.21 8.63
CA VAL A 51 6.42 6.57 7.56
C VAL A 51 7.34 5.90 6.53
N THR A 52 8.48 6.52 6.21
CA THR A 52 9.48 5.93 5.30
C THR A 52 10.04 4.63 5.87
N GLN A 53 10.35 4.58 7.17
CA GLN A 53 10.79 3.35 7.85
C GLN A 53 9.79 2.21 7.66
N VAL A 54 8.48 2.46 7.88
CA VAL A 54 7.43 1.45 7.70
C VAL A 54 7.26 1.04 6.23
N ARG A 55 7.34 2.00 5.30
CA ARG A 55 7.23 1.73 3.86
C ARG A 55 8.36 0.82 3.38
N ASP A 56 9.56 1.00 3.94
CA ASP A 56 10.74 0.23 3.57
C ASP A 56 10.68 -1.22 4.10
N GLU A 57 9.70 -1.58 4.95
CA GLU A 57 9.40 -2.96 5.37
C GLU A 57 8.61 -3.77 4.30
N ILE A 58 8.03 -3.11 3.28
CA ILE A 58 7.21 -3.77 2.25
C ILE A 58 7.91 -4.95 1.56
N PRO A 59 9.20 -4.87 1.18
CA PRO A 59 9.91 -6.01 0.61
C PRO A 59 9.89 -7.25 1.52
N ASP A 60 10.17 -7.09 2.81
CA ASP A 60 10.18 -8.18 3.78
C ASP A 60 8.76 -8.74 4.02
N LEU A 61 7.73 -7.88 3.95
CA LEU A 61 6.34 -8.32 4.05
C LEU A 61 5.94 -9.28 2.92
N LYS A 62 6.54 -9.15 1.73
CA LYS A 62 6.22 -10.01 0.57
C LYS A 62 6.66 -11.46 0.77
N ASP A 63 7.61 -11.72 1.66
CA ASP A 63 8.09 -13.08 1.93
C ASP A 63 7.01 -13.97 2.56
N TRP A 64 6.13 -13.39 3.37
CA TRP A 64 5.04 -14.11 4.04
C TRP A 64 3.64 -13.68 3.59
N TRP A 65 3.48 -12.46 3.06
CA TRP A 65 2.25 -11.95 2.47
C TRP A 65 2.35 -11.90 0.95
N THR A 66 2.26 -13.07 0.33
CA THR A 66 2.51 -13.27 -1.11
C THR A 66 1.55 -12.50 -2.02
N ASP A 67 0.34 -12.17 -1.55
CA ASP A 67 -0.62 -11.35 -2.28
C ASP A 67 -0.04 -9.98 -2.68
N LEU A 68 0.84 -9.40 -1.86
CA LEU A 68 1.49 -8.12 -2.14
C LEU A 68 2.37 -8.18 -3.40
N THR A 69 2.84 -9.36 -3.80
CA THR A 69 3.64 -9.54 -5.03
C THR A 69 2.81 -9.36 -6.30
N ASN A 70 1.48 -9.53 -6.22
CA ASN A 70 0.58 -9.34 -7.36
C ASN A 70 0.13 -7.88 -7.57
N ILE A 71 0.57 -6.96 -6.70
CA ILE A 71 0.26 -5.53 -6.75
C ILE A 71 1.53 -4.75 -7.07
N TYR A 72 1.38 -3.71 -7.91
CA TYR A 72 2.51 -2.84 -8.25
C TYR A 72 3.09 -2.19 -6.99
N SER A 73 4.42 -2.25 -6.83
CA SER A 73 5.09 -1.68 -5.65
C SER A 73 4.78 -0.21 -5.43
N THR A 74 4.58 0.56 -6.50
CA THR A 74 4.17 1.98 -6.41
C THR A 74 2.82 2.15 -5.73
N VAL A 75 1.85 1.27 -5.97
CA VAL A 75 0.53 1.31 -5.32
C VAL A 75 0.67 1.01 -3.83
N LEU A 76 1.48 0.00 -3.46
CA LEU A 76 1.73 -0.37 -2.07
C LEU A 76 2.43 0.77 -1.31
N GLN A 77 3.49 1.34 -1.90
CA GLN A 77 4.24 2.43 -1.32
C GLN A 77 3.39 3.69 -1.13
N GLN A 78 2.59 4.07 -2.15
CA GLN A 78 1.69 5.20 -2.06
C GLN A 78 0.63 5.02 -0.96
N ALA A 79 0.10 3.80 -0.80
CA ALA A 79 -0.84 3.52 0.29
C ALA A 79 -0.21 3.77 1.67
N VAL A 80 1.02 3.30 1.89
CA VAL A 80 1.73 3.55 3.16
C VAL A 80 2.05 5.04 3.36
N GLU A 81 2.46 5.73 2.30
CA GLU A 81 2.78 7.16 2.34
C GLU A 81 1.58 8.04 2.73
N GLN A 82 0.35 7.63 2.44
CA GLN A 82 -0.87 8.35 2.85
C GLN A 82 -1.02 8.47 4.38
N ILE A 83 -0.34 7.64 5.17
CA ILE A 83 -0.32 7.78 6.63
C ILE A 83 0.19 9.18 7.04
N ALA A 84 1.17 9.72 6.30
CA ALA A 84 1.73 11.05 6.58
C ALA A 84 0.74 12.19 6.32
N THR A 85 -0.30 11.97 5.50
CA THR A 85 -1.26 13.01 5.10
C THR A 85 -2.63 12.86 5.73
N ASN A 86 -3.04 11.64 6.10
CA ASN A 86 -4.36 11.36 6.66
C ASN A 86 -4.46 11.58 8.19
N GLY A 87 -3.33 11.71 8.88
CA GLY A 87 -3.26 11.86 10.33
C GLY A 87 -2.94 13.28 10.84
N CYS A 88 -2.82 14.27 9.96
CA CYS A 88 -2.57 15.67 10.29
C CYS A 88 -3.85 16.52 10.22
#